data_AF-A0A834H4K7-F1
#
_entry.id   AF-A0A834H4K7-F1
#
_cell.length_a   1.000
_cell.length_b   1.000
_cell.length_c   1.000
_cell.angle_alpha   90.00
_cell.angle_beta   90.00
_cell.angle_gamma   90.00
#
_symmetry.space_group_name_H-M   'P 1'
#
loop_
_entity.id
_entity.type
_entity.pdbx_description
1 polymer ?
#
loop_
_entity_poly.entity_id
_entity_poly.type
_entity_poly.pdbx_seq_one_letter_code
_entity_poly.pdbx_strand_id
1 'polypeptide(L)'
;MGRVRTKTVKKSSRQVIERYYSKMTLDFHTNKKILEEVAIIPSKRLRNKIAGFSTHLMKRIQKGPVRGISLKLQEEERERRMDFVPEQSAINVDRIEVDKETIDLLASLGMTEMPGVVLKEDIGVSAPVVPPYGGGRGGGFGGGAGGRSIMILAQLDVNSSGTLRVCGNGFWVEFILRFVIYALV
;
A
#
# COMPACT_ATOMS: atom_id res chain seq x y z
N MET A 1 -9.37 27.04 -8.19
CA MET A 1 -9.33 25.67 -7.61
C MET A 1 -10.61 24.92 -7.99
N GLY A 2 -10.53 23.65 -8.41
CA GLY A 2 -11.72 22.78 -8.55
C GLY A 2 -11.86 21.97 -9.86
N ARG A 3 -10.96 21.00 -10.13
CA ARG A 3 -11.12 20.01 -11.23
C ARG A 3 -11.06 18.56 -10.74
N VAL A 4 -11.31 18.34 -9.45
CA VAL A 4 -11.36 17.01 -8.84
C VAL A 4 -12.71 16.37 -9.20
N ARG A 5 -12.67 15.11 -9.66
CA ARG A 5 -13.87 14.35 -10.04
C ARG A 5 -14.44 13.64 -8.82
N THR A 6 -15.76 13.63 -8.69
CA THR A 6 -16.48 12.99 -7.59
C THR A 6 -16.43 11.47 -7.66
N LYS A 7 -16.73 10.80 -6.53
CA LYS A 7 -16.78 9.33 -6.43
C LYS A 7 -17.75 8.68 -7.43
N THR A 8 -18.88 9.34 -7.71
CA THR A 8 -19.90 8.86 -8.66
C THR A 8 -19.32 8.72 -10.07
N VAL A 9 -18.66 9.76 -10.57
CA VAL A 9 -18.00 9.72 -11.89
C VAL A 9 -16.92 8.63 -11.93
N LYS A 10 -16.10 8.52 -10.88
CA LYS A 10 -15.03 7.52 -10.80
C LYS A 10 -15.56 6.08 -10.70
N LYS A 11 -16.70 5.86 -10.05
CA LYS A 11 -17.33 4.54 -9.90
C LYS A 11 -17.99 4.11 -11.20
N SER A 12 -18.84 4.95 -11.78
CA SER A 12 -19.55 4.65 -13.04
C SER A 12 -18.58 4.41 -14.20
N SER A 13 -17.50 5.20 -14.29
CA SER A 13 -16.53 5.01 -15.38
C SER A 13 -15.79 3.67 -15.29
N ARG A 14 -15.48 3.19 -14.08
CA ARG A 14 -14.84 1.87 -13.90
C ARG A 14 -15.78 0.75 -14.34
N GLN A 15 -17.04 0.81 -13.92
CA GLN A 15 -18.06 -0.17 -14.30
C GLN A 15 -18.28 -0.24 -15.83
N VAL A 16 -18.25 0.90 -16.53
CA VAL A 16 -18.37 0.91 -18.00
C VAL A 16 -17.16 0.24 -18.65
N ILE A 17 -15.95 0.51 -18.14
CA ILE A 17 -14.70 -0.05 -18.69
C ILE A 17 -14.60 -1.56 -18.45
N GLU A 18 -14.98 -2.03 -17.27
CA GLU A 18 -15.00 -3.47 -16.92
C GLU A 18 -15.92 -4.27 -17.86
N ARG A 19 -17.08 -3.70 -18.22
CA ARG A 19 -18.08 -4.40 -19.05
C ARG A 19 -17.87 -4.23 -20.55
N TYR A 20 -17.41 -3.06 -20.99
CA TYR A 20 -17.39 -2.67 -22.41
C TYR A 20 -16.00 -2.26 -22.89
N TYR A 21 -14.96 -2.94 -22.44
CA TYR A 21 -13.58 -2.63 -22.86
C TYR A 21 -13.42 -2.60 -24.38
N SER A 22 -13.94 -3.59 -25.10
CA SER A 22 -13.77 -3.73 -26.55
C SER A 22 -14.40 -2.60 -27.38
N LYS A 23 -15.40 -1.90 -26.83
CA LYS A 23 -16.08 -0.81 -27.52
C LYS A 23 -15.47 0.55 -27.22
N MET A 24 -14.71 0.68 -26.12
CA MET A 24 -14.19 1.95 -25.64
C MET A 24 -12.88 2.31 -26.32
N THR A 25 -12.70 3.60 -26.61
CA THR A 25 -11.52 4.13 -27.30
C THR A 25 -10.80 5.21 -26.48
N LEU A 26 -9.71 5.78 -27.02
CA LEU A 26 -8.99 6.90 -26.38
C LEU A 26 -9.63 8.26 -26.67
N ASP A 27 -10.49 8.34 -27.69
CA ASP A 27 -11.14 9.57 -28.10
C ASP A 27 -12.36 9.92 -27.23
N PHE A 28 -12.58 11.22 -27.04
CA PHE A 28 -13.66 11.72 -26.21
C PHE A 28 -15.01 11.67 -26.93
N HIS A 29 -15.05 11.97 -28.23
CA HIS A 29 -16.31 12.14 -28.95
C HIS A 29 -16.98 10.80 -29.24
N THR A 30 -16.20 9.78 -29.59
CA THR A 30 -16.65 8.39 -29.75
C THR A 30 -17.21 7.84 -28.43
N ASN A 31 -16.45 7.93 -27.34
CA ASN A 31 -16.87 7.42 -26.03
C ASN A 31 -18.11 8.14 -25.49
N LYS A 32 -18.29 9.42 -25.82
CA LYS A 32 -19.51 10.15 -25.47
C LYS A 32 -20.75 9.55 -26.14
N LYS A 33 -20.66 9.14 -27.41
CA LYS A 33 -21.75 8.48 -28.15
C LYS A 33 -22.03 7.09 -27.59
N ILE A 34 -20.98 6.31 -27.32
CA ILE A 34 -21.12 4.96 -26.74
C ILE A 34 -21.82 5.03 -25.37
N LEU A 35 -21.51 6.03 -24.55
CA LEU A 35 -22.18 6.23 -23.26
C LEU A 35 -23.66 6.62 -23.37
N GLU A 36 -24.12 7.12 -24.52
CA GLU A 36 -25.55 7.39 -24.77
C GLU A 36 -26.32 6.09 -25.03
N GLU A 37 -25.66 5.11 -25.67
CA GLU A 37 -26.25 3.80 -25.97
C GLU A 37 -26.18 2.85 -24.77
N VAL A 38 -25.06 2.86 -24.04
CA VAL A 38 -24.79 1.90 -22.96
C VAL A 38 -25.50 2.25 -21.66
N ALA A 39 -25.66 3.54 -21.37
CA ALA A 39 -26.14 3.99 -20.06
C ALA A 39 -27.14 5.15 -20.17
N ILE A 40 -28.24 5.04 -19.43
CA ILE A 40 -29.21 6.13 -19.30
C ILE A 40 -28.63 7.17 -18.32
N ILE A 41 -27.95 8.17 -18.87
CA ILE A 41 -27.36 9.27 -18.10
C ILE A 41 -28.28 10.50 -18.24
N PRO A 42 -28.85 11.02 -17.12
CA PRO A 42 -29.91 12.03 -17.17
C PRO A 42 -29.39 13.43 -17.57
N SER A 43 -28.12 13.74 -17.32
CA SER A 43 -27.58 15.08 -17.59
C SER A 43 -26.34 15.06 -18.49
N LYS A 44 -26.32 16.02 -19.42
CA LYS A 44 -25.19 16.27 -20.34
C LYS A 44 -23.86 16.47 -19.60
N ARG A 45 -23.88 17.19 -18.46
CA ARG A 45 -22.66 17.46 -17.69
C ARG A 45 -22.08 16.20 -17.04
N LEU A 46 -22.92 15.29 -16.56
CA LEU A 46 -22.45 14.01 -16.00
C LEU A 46 -21.89 13.11 -17.10
N ARG A 47 -22.58 13.01 -18.25
CA ARG A 47 -22.11 12.26 -19.42
C ARG A 47 -20.71 12.70 -19.85
N ASN A 48 -20.50 14.00 -19.98
CA ASN A 48 -19.20 14.55 -20.37
C ASN A 48 -18.11 14.28 -19.33
N LYS A 49 -18.42 14.33 -18.03
CA LYS A 49 -17.46 14.00 -16.96
C LYS A 49 -17.08 12.52 -16.97
N ILE A 50 -18.03 11.63 -17.22
CA ILE A 50 -17.81 10.17 -17.30
C ILE A 50 -16.99 9.85 -18.56
N ALA A 51 -17.39 10.36 -19.73
CA ALA A 51 -16.64 10.21 -20.97
C ALA A 51 -15.17 10.67 -20.80
N GLY A 52 -14.97 11.87 -20.25
CA GLY A 52 -13.62 12.42 -20.04
C GLY A 52 -12.79 11.69 -18.97
N PHE A 53 -13.42 11.07 -17.97
CA PHE A 53 -12.69 10.26 -16.99
C PHE A 53 -12.36 8.87 -17.55
N SER A 54 -13.26 8.28 -18.34
CA SER A 54 -13.04 6.99 -19.01
C SER A 54 -11.86 7.02 -19.98
N THR A 55 -11.72 8.09 -20.80
CA THR A 55 -10.55 8.26 -21.68
C THR A 55 -9.24 8.40 -20.90
N HIS A 56 -9.29 9.08 -19.75
CA HIS A 56 -8.11 9.19 -18.89
C HIS A 56 -7.70 7.85 -18.28
N LEU A 57 -8.66 6.99 -17.94
CA LEU A 57 -8.38 5.63 -17.49
C LEU A 57 -7.79 4.77 -18.61
N MET A 58 -8.33 4.84 -19.84
CA MET A 58 -7.80 4.10 -20.99
C MET A 58 -6.34 4.46 -21.29
N LYS A 59 -5.99 5.75 -21.25
CA LYS A 59 -4.60 6.21 -21.39
C LYS A 59 -3.67 5.70 -20.28
N ARG A 60 -4.20 5.39 -19.09
CA ARG A 60 -3.42 4.82 -17.98
C ARG A 60 -3.25 3.31 -18.13
N ILE A 61 -4.28 2.61 -18.59
CA ILE A 61 -4.23 1.16 -18.86
C ILE A 61 -3.12 0.84 -19.86
N GLN A 62 -2.97 1.65 -20.91
CA GLN A 62 -1.88 1.49 -21.88
C GLN A 62 -0.48 1.62 -21.28
N LYS A 63 -0.31 2.41 -20.21
CA LYS A 63 0.99 2.62 -19.55
C LYS A 63 1.28 1.56 -18.48
N GLY A 64 0.27 0.83 -18.02
CA GLY A 64 0.42 -0.18 -16.99
C GLY A 64 -0.88 -0.54 -16.30
N PRO A 65 -0.84 -1.55 -15.40
CA PRO A 65 -2.02 -2.02 -14.69
C PRO A 65 -2.59 -0.94 -13.77
N VAL A 66 -3.88 -0.67 -13.90
CA VAL A 66 -4.59 0.34 -13.10
C VAL A 66 -5.34 -0.33 -11.95
N ARG A 67 -5.09 0.13 -10.72
CA ARG A 67 -5.73 -0.41 -9.51
C ARG A 67 -7.27 -0.27 -9.56
N GLY A 68 -7.97 -1.37 -9.29
CA GLY A 68 -9.43 -1.40 -9.17
C GLY A 68 -10.16 -1.33 -10.51
N ILE A 69 -9.56 -1.91 -11.55
CA ILE A 69 -10.21 -2.27 -12.81
C ILE A 69 -9.77 -3.70 -13.08
N SER A 70 -10.70 -4.66 -13.06
CA SER A 70 -10.42 -6.00 -13.58
C SER A 70 -10.65 -5.96 -15.09
N LEU A 71 -9.56 -6.08 -15.84
CA LEU A 71 -9.67 -6.45 -17.24
C LEU A 71 -9.56 -7.97 -17.28
N LYS A 72 -10.50 -8.67 -17.93
CA LYS A 72 -10.45 -10.14 -18.08
C LYS A 72 -9.11 -10.63 -18.60
N LEU A 73 -8.52 -9.86 -19.52
CA LEU A 73 -7.18 -10.11 -20.06
C LEU A 73 -6.07 -10.13 -18.98
N GLN A 74 -6.21 -9.31 -17.94
CA GLN A 74 -5.27 -9.30 -16.81
C GLN A 74 -5.49 -10.48 -15.86
N GLU A 75 -6.72 -10.99 -15.75
CA GLU A 75 -7.02 -12.16 -14.92
C GLU A 75 -6.37 -13.41 -15.52
N GLU A 76 -6.47 -13.59 -16.84
CA GLU A 76 -5.83 -14.72 -17.54
C GLU A 76 -4.29 -14.67 -17.50
N GLU A 77 -3.66 -13.50 -17.68
CA GLU A 77 -2.20 -13.37 -17.54
C GLU A 77 -1.74 -13.56 -16.08
N ARG A 78 -2.55 -13.11 -15.12
CA ARG A 78 -2.23 -13.26 -13.69
C ARG A 78 -2.32 -14.72 -13.27
N GLU A 79 -3.32 -15.46 -13.77
CA GLU A 79 -3.49 -16.88 -13.49
C GLU A 79 -2.28 -17.67 -14.00
N ARG A 80 -1.82 -17.43 -15.24
CA ARG A 80 -0.60 -18.05 -15.78
C ARG A 80 0.68 -17.76 -14.98
N ARG A 81 0.77 -16.59 -14.33
CA ARG A 81 1.91 -16.24 -13.47
C ARG A 81 1.83 -16.86 -12.09
N MET A 82 0.62 -17.03 -11.54
CA MET A 82 0.43 -17.64 -10.23
C MET A 82 0.53 -19.17 -10.32
N ASP A 83 0.09 -19.76 -11.43
CA ASP A 83 0.19 -21.20 -11.71
C ASP A 83 1.60 -21.61 -12.19
N PHE A 84 2.51 -20.64 -12.35
CA PHE A 84 3.89 -20.93 -12.68
C PHE A 84 4.60 -21.52 -11.45
N VAL A 85 4.56 -22.84 -11.36
CA VAL A 85 5.34 -23.63 -10.41
C VAL A 85 6.76 -23.74 -10.98
N PRO A 86 7.80 -23.19 -10.30
CA PRO A 86 9.17 -23.39 -10.73
C PRO A 86 9.56 -24.87 -10.60
N GLU A 87 10.40 -25.35 -11.51
CA GLU A 87 10.88 -26.75 -11.50
C GLU A 87 11.67 -27.09 -10.23
N GLN A 88 12.30 -26.09 -9.60
CA GLN A 88 12.96 -26.21 -8.31
C GLN A 88 12.27 -25.29 -7.30
N SER A 89 11.68 -25.89 -6.27
CA SER A 89 11.07 -25.16 -5.17
C SER A 89 12.16 -24.51 -4.32
N ALA A 90 11.98 -23.24 -3.91
CA ALA A 90 12.90 -22.54 -3.01
C ALA A 90 13.05 -23.21 -1.62
N ILE A 91 12.18 -24.17 -1.30
CA ILE A 91 12.19 -24.97 -0.07
C ILE A 91 13.20 -26.13 -0.16
N ASN A 92 13.62 -26.54 -1.37
CA ASN A 92 14.67 -27.54 -1.53
C ASN A 92 16.03 -26.89 -1.25
N VAL A 93 16.32 -26.69 0.03
CA VAL A 93 17.64 -26.34 0.51
C VAL A 93 18.30 -27.59 1.06
N ASP A 94 19.49 -27.91 0.55
CA ASP A 94 20.27 -29.09 0.97
C ASP A 94 20.82 -28.97 2.41
N ARG A 95 20.73 -27.77 3.00
CA ARG A 95 21.20 -27.46 4.36
C ARG A 95 20.19 -26.58 5.09
N ILE A 96 19.69 -27.06 6.22
CA ILE A 96 18.77 -26.37 7.12
C ILE A 96 19.59 -25.96 8.34
N GLU A 97 19.83 -24.66 8.49
CA GLU A 97 20.46 -24.11 9.69
C GLU A 97 19.41 -23.99 10.81
N VAL A 98 19.64 -24.66 11.93
CA VAL A 98 18.69 -24.79 13.03
C VAL A 98 19.36 -24.36 14.34
N ASP A 99 18.56 -23.75 15.22
CA ASP A 99 19.01 -23.32 16.55
C ASP A 99 19.06 -24.52 17.52
N LYS A 100 19.74 -24.35 18.66
CA LYS A 100 19.92 -25.43 19.65
C LYS A 100 18.59 -25.93 20.22
N GLU A 101 17.68 -25.02 20.56
CA GLU A 101 16.35 -25.36 21.11
C GLU A 101 15.47 -26.12 20.10
N THR A 102 15.64 -25.85 18.81
CA THR A 102 14.85 -26.48 17.75
C THR A 102 15.37 -27.89 17.43
N ILE A 103 16.64 -28.20 17.69
CA ILE A 103 17.17 -29.58 17.64
C ILE A 103 16.64 -30.42 18.80
N ASP A 104 16.55 -29.85 20.00
CA ASP A 104 15.98 -30.55 21.17
C ASP A 104 14.49 -30.85 20.97
N LEU A 105 13.78 -29.94 20.30
CA LEU A 105 12.40 -30.15 19.87
C LEU A 105 12.30 -31.29 18.83
N LEU A 106 13.18 -31.32 17.83
CA LEU A 106 13.23 -32.38 16.82
C LEU A 106 13.55 -33.75 17.44
N ALA A 107 14.41 -33.78 18.45
CA ALA A 107 14.74 -34.99 19.21
C ALA A 107 13.53 -35.51 20.01
N SER A 108 12.76 -34.60 20.61
CA SER A 108 11.54 -34.94 21.36
C SER A 108 10.40 -35.44 20.46
N LEU A 109 10.34 -34.96 19.22
CA LEU A 109 9.36 -35.38 18.21
C LEU A 109 9.77 -36.64 17.43
N GLY A 110 10.94 -37.22 17.71
CA GLY A 110 11.43 -38.44 17.06
C GLY A 110 11.90 -38.26 15.62
N MET A 111 12.24 -37.04 15.20
CA MET A 111 12.75 -36.72 13.86
C MET A 111 14.25 -36.42 13.88
N THR A 112 15.04 -37.30 14.50
CA THR A 112 16.48 -37.11 14.76
C THR A 112 17.37 -37.28 13.53
N GLU A 113 16.90 -37.94 12.47
CA GLU A 113 17.71 -38.35 11.31
C GLU A 113 17.32 -37.64 10.00
N MET A 114 16.98 -36.35 10.07
CA MET A 114 16.75 -35.57 8.86
C MET A 114 18.09 -35.16 8.21
N PRO A 115 18.33 -35.50 6.93
CA PRO A 115 19.56 -35.13 6.23
C PRO A 115 19.62 -33.59 6.05
N GLY A 116 20.73 -32.99 6.46
CA GLY A 116 21.03 -31.57 6.18
C GLY A 116 20.80 -30.59 7.33
N VAL A 117 20.47 -31.03 8.55
CA VAL A 117 20.33 -30.15 9.72
C VAL A 117 21.73 -29.78 10.27
N VAL A 118 22.07 -28.49 10.28
CA VAL A 118 23.33 -27.96 10.78
C VAL A 118 23.06 -26.92 11.86
N LEU A 119 23.83 -26.93 12.94
CA LEU A 119 23.78 -25.90 13.98
C LEU A 119 24.26 -24.56 13.43
N LYS A 120 23.45 -23.51 13.57
CA LYS A 120 23.90 -22.16 13.26
C LYS A 120 24.95 -21.73 14.28
N GLU A 121 26.15 -21.39 13.82
CA GLU A 121 27.17 -20.77 14.68
C GLU A 121 26.80 -19.31 14.91
N ASP A 122 26.54 -18.94 16.17
CA ASP A 122 26.31 -17.58 16.58
C ASP A 122 27.58 -16.73 16.35
N ILE A 123 27.74 -16.16 15.16
CA ILE A 123 28.71 -15.09 14.94
C ILE A 123 28.19 -13.89 15.73
N GLY A 124 28.74 -13.72 16.93
CA GLY A 124 28.49 -12.58 17.78
C GLY A 124 28.62 -11.28 16.99
N VAL A 125 27.53 -10.52 16.94
CA VAL A 125 27.51 -9.18 16.38
C VAL A 125 28.48 -8.33 17.19
N SER A 126 29.68 -8.10 16.67
CA SER A 126 30.56 -7.06 17.17
C SER A 126 29.88 -5.72 16.86
N ALA A 127 29.44 -5.04 17.91
CA ALA A 127 28.86 -3.71 17.80
C ALA A 127 29.83 -2.79 17.03
N PRO A 128 29.35 -1.98 16.06
CA PRO A 128 30.20 -1.00 15.42
C PRO A 128 30.67 0.01 16.47
N VAL A 129 31.98 0.05 16.70
CA VAL A 129 32.67 1.06 17.51
C VAL A 129 32.41 2.42 16.88
N VAL A 130 31.62 3.26 17.55
CA VAL A 130 31.43 4.67 17.16
C VAL A 130 32.67 5.45 17.64
N PRO A 131 33.42 6.13 16.75
CA PRO A 131 34.59 6.91 17.15
C PRO A 131 34.18 8.22 17.87
N PRO A 132 34.98 8.71 18.84
CA PRO A 132 34.67 9.90 19.61
C PRO A 132 35.10 11.16 18.83
N TYR A 133 34.14 11.90 18.26
CA TYR A 133 34.44 13.24 17.75
C TYR A 133 34.36 14.28 18.87
N GLY A 134 35.53 14.57 19.45
CA GLY A 134 35.76 15.73 20.30
C GLY A 134 35.96 17.01 19.48
N GLY A 135 35.09 17.99 19.74
CA GLY A 135 35.39 19.42 19.88
C GLY A 135 36.23 20.18 18.84
N GLY A 136 35.64 21.23 18.26
CA GLY A 136 36.36 22.52 18.15
C GLY A 136 36.18 23.34 16.87
N ARG A 137 35.23 24.28 16.92
CA ARG A 137 35.42 25.73 16.64
C ARG A 137 35.84 26.19 15.23
N GLY A 138 34.89 26.82 14.54
CA GLY A 138 35.09 28.11 13.87
C GLY A 138 35.06 28.12 12.34
N GLY A 139 34.20 28.98 11.78
CA GLY A 139 34.24 29.41 10.37
C GLY A 139 32.87 29.41 9.71
N GLY A 140 32.20 30.57 9.69
CA GLY A 140 30.91 30.75 9.02
C GLY A 140 30.99 30.65 7.49
N PHE A 141 29.83 30.49 6.85
CA PHE A 141 29.35 31.20 5.65
C PHE A 141 28.10 30.49 5.10
N GLY A 142 26.94 31.16 5.22
CA GLY A 142 25.91 31.30 4.19
C GLY A 142 25.12 30.08 3.66
N GLY A 143 23.83 30.03 4.03
CA GLY A 143 22.76 29.85 3.03
C GLY A 143 21.88 28.59 3.09
N GLY A 144 20.59 28.79 3.41
CA GLY A 144 19.50 28.09 2.69
C GLY A 144 18.67 27.01 3.41
N ALA A 145 17.42 27.38 3.69
CA ALA A 145 16.20 26.55 3.79
C ALA A 145 16.05 25.55 4.95
N GLY A 146 15.19 25.94 5.90
CA GLY A 146 14.81 25.15 7.08
C GLY A 146 13.65 24.17 6.84
N GLY A 147 13.81 22.95 7.37
CA GLY A 147 12.71 22.05 7.74
C GLY A 147 12.49 22.14 9.26
N ARG A 148 11.33 22.65 9.69
CA ARG A 148 10.95 22.71 11.10
C ARG A 148 10.42 21.35 11.54
N SER A 149 11.21 20.61 12.31
CA SER A 149 10.68 19.62 13.26
C SER A 149 10.04 20.38 14.42
N ILE A 150 8.71 20.36 14.49
CA ILE A 150 7.98 20.79 15.69
C ILE A 150 7.70 19.51 16.50
N MET A 151 8.48 19.31 17.57
CA MET A 151 8.01 18.57 18.73
C MET A 151 6.83 19.36 19.31
N ILE A 152 5.64 18.78 19.31
CA ILE A 152 4.59 19.19 20.24
C ILE A 152 4.56 18.15 21.35
N LEU A 153 5.12 18.52 22.50
CA LEU A 153 4.68 18.02 23.79
C LEU A 153 3.20 18.41 23.93
N ALA A 154 2.31 17.43 23.83
CA ALA A 154 0.92 17.61 24.23
C ALA A 154 0.84 17.49 25.75
N GLN A 155 0.74 18.64 26.42
CA GLN A 155 0.38 18.73 27.83
C GLN A 155 -1.07 18.24 27.98
N LEU A 156 -1.28 17.17 28.76
CA LEU A 156 -2.60 16.67 29.13
C LEU A 156 -3.09 17.46 30.37
N ASP A 157 -4.00 18.41 30.17
CA ASP A 157 -4.73 19.02 31.28
C ASP A 157 -6.05 18.26 31.51
N VAL A 158 -6.16 17.64 32.68
CA VAL A 158 -7.36 16.95 33.18
C VAL A 158 -8.13 17.93 34.07
N ASN A 159 -9.38 18.23 33.72
CA ASN A 159 -10.28 18.98 34.60
C ASN A 159 -11.25 18.03 35.32
N SER A 160 -11.60 18.36 36.57
CA SER A 160 -12.24 17.50 37.59
C SER A 160 -13.68 17.04 37.32
N SER A 161 -14.12 16.96 36.07
CA SER A 161 -15.44 16.44 35.67
C SER A 161 -15.39 15.37 34.58
N GLY A 162 -14.21 14.82 34.29
CA GLY A 162 -14.06 13.57 33.51
C GLY A 162 -14.60 13.63 32.07
N THR A 163 -14.77 14.81 31.47
CA THR A 163 -15.29 14.95 30.10
C THR A 163 -14.25 15.57 29.16
N LEU A 164 -13.75 14.76 28.22
CA LEU A 164 -12.87 15.18 27.12
C LEU A 164 -13.66 16.03 26.10
N ARG A 165 -13.39 17.34 26.03
CA ARG A 165 -13.87 18.17 24.91
C ARG A 165 -12.82 18.24 23.81
N VAL A 166 -13.13 17.63 22.66
CA VAL A 166 -12.39 17.85 21.42
C VAL A 166 -13.08 18.97 20.64
N CYS A 167 -12.52 20.18 20.68
CA CYS A 167 -12.88 21.24 19.74
C CYS A 167 -12.18 21.01 18.40
N GLY A 168 -12.89 20.46 17.41
CA GLY A 168 -12.38 20.39 16.04
C GLY A 168 -13.03 19.31 15.18
N ASN A 169 -13.58 19.75 14.04
CA ASN A 169 -14.28 19.00 12.99
C ASN A 169 -14.08 17.47 12.98
N GLY A 170 -15.20 16.78 13.24
CA GLY A 170 -15.31 15.33 13.33
C GLY A 170 -14.88 14.61 12.07
N PHE A 171 -13.66 14.07 12.10
CA PHE A 171 -13.26 12.92 11.28
C PHE A 171 -12.10 12.11 11.88
N TRP A 172 -11.50 12.57 12.98
CA TRP A 172 -10.30 11.96 13.58
C TRP A 172 -10.56 11.08 14.82
N VAL A 173 -11.77 11.11 15.38
CA VAL A 173 -12.08 10.40 16.65
C VAL A 173 -12.18 8.88 16.45
N GLU A 174 -12.60 8.42 15.26
CA GLU A 174 -12.67 6.99 14.92
C GLU A 174 -11.29 6.35 14.72
N PHE A 175 -10.28 7.11 14.30
CA PHE A 175 -8.97 6.55 13.96
C PHE A 175 -8.13 6.25 15.20
N ILE A 176 -8.28 7.07 16.26
CA ILE A 176 -7.55 6.87 17.51
C ILE A 176 -8.16 5.73 18.32
N LEU A 177 -9.50 5.59 18.38
CA LEU A 177 -10.12 4.47 19.08
C LEU A 177 -9.78 3.12 18.45
N ARG A 178 -9.62 3.05 17.14
CA ARG A 178 -9.23 1.81 16.46
C ARG A 178 -7.77 1.43 16.66
N PHE A 179 -6.89 2.41 16.85
CA PHE A 179 -5.47 2.16 17.10
C PHE A 179 -5.20 1.69 18.54
N VAL A 180 -5.98 2.19 19.51
CA VAL A 180 -5.86 1.76 20.92
C VAL A 180 -6.47 0.37 21.16
N ILE A 181 -7.56 0.01 20.47
CA ILE A 181 -8.18 -1.32 20.62
C ILE A 181 -7.31 -2.42 19.99
N TYR A 182 -6.57 -2.14 18.92
CA TYR A 182 -5.69 -3.14 18.26
C TYR A 182 -4.34 -3.36 18.97
N ALA A 183 -4.01 -2.56 19.99
CA ALA A 183 -2.77 -2.70 20.74
C ALA A 183 -2.94 -3.45 22.08
N LEU A 184 -4.15 -3.94 22.38
CA LEU A 184 -4.50 -4.58 23.66
C LEU A 184 -5.25 -5.92 23.52
N VAL A 185 -5.13 -6.56 22.35
CA VAL A 185 -5.45 -7.99 22.14
C VAL A 185 -4.32 -8.63 21.34
#